data_AF-A0A0A0EJK1-F1
#
_entry.id   AF-A0A0A0EJK1-F1
#
_cell.length_a   1.000
_cell.length_b   1.000
_cell.length_c   1.000
_cell.angle_alpha   90.00
_cell.angle_beta   90.00
_cell.angle_gamma   90.00
#
_symmetry.space_group_name_H-M   'P 1'
#
loop_
_entity.id
_entity.type
_entity.pdbx_description
1 polymer ?
#
loop_
_entity_poly.entity_id
_entity_poly.type
_entity_poly.pdbx_seq_one_letter_code
_entity_poly.pdbx_strand_id
1 'polypeptide(L)'
;MPRAPGWRALTLAGLLAVAPLAYAESGCLLDLGHGWPPATQNHGSAVEELFADGDVPALSLVRLPVRGKESGVMLMRPVGGNTAWALRSASASERVDSVSTIPGGISRSLKTDQSPKVREVPMPAALAERLLDTWQRALQATVPAGSEAVFHDGELLLFTVGDQRVTGLEPSCGPARMLVRQSLLLIEASDTKEKNRGKRWRDLAQSLDKLDGQLAGVD
;
A
#
# COMPACT_ATOMS: atom_id res chain seq x y z
N MET A 1 -33.63 -62.93 24.80
CA MET A 1 -33.45 -61.79 23.87
C MET A 1 -33.27 -60.51 24.68
N PRO A 2 -32.42 -59.56 24.24
CA PRO A 2 -31.53 -58.78 25.09
C PRO A 2 -31.90 -57.28 25.21
N ARG A 3 -31.49 -56.61 26.31
CA ARG A 3 -30.51 -55.49 26.31
C ARG A 3 -30.45 -54.77 27.68
N ALA A 4 -29.25 -54.78 28.27
CA ALA A 4 -28.76 -53.85 29.29
C ALA A 4 -28.18 -52.58 28.61
N PRO A 5 -27.39 -51.73 29.30
CA PRO A 5 -27.72 -50.83 30.41
C PRO A 5 -27.47 -49.35 30.04
N GLY A 6 -28.08 -48.42 30.78
CA GLY A 6 -27.86 -46.98 30.60
C GLY A 6 -26.61 -46.49 31.34
N TRP A 7 -25.55 -46.16 30.58
CA TRP A 7 -24.44 -45.33 31.05
C TRP A 7 -24.64 -43.89 30.57
N ARG A 8 -24.70 -42.94 31.49
CA ARG A 8 -24.54 -41.51 31.20
C ARG A 8 -23.22 -41.06 31.79
N ALA A 9 -22.19 -41.05 30.95
CA ALA A 9 -20.93 -40.38 31.24
C ALA A 9 -21.13 -38.86 31.07
N LEU A 10 -20.80 -38.08 32.10
CA LEU A 10 -20.63 -36.63 32.00
C LEU A 10 -19.27 -36.35 31.34
N THR A 11 -19.29 -35.79 30.14
CA THR A 11 -18.13 -35.15 29.51
C THR A 11 -18.11 -33.68 29.90
N LEU A 12 -17.12 -33.28 30.71
CA LEU A 12 -16.83 -31.88 31.00
C LEU A 12 -16.10 -31.27 29.79
N ALA A 13 -16.69 -30.24 29.19
CA ALA A 13 -16.10 -29.45 28.13
C ALA A 13 -15.08 -28.45 28.72
N GLY A 14 -13.82 -28.53 28.28
CA GLY A 14 -12.78 -27.54 28.54
C GLY A 14 -12.44 -26.80 27.25
N LEU A 15 -13.16 -25.73 26.94
CA LEU A 15 -12.80 -24.77 25.89
C LEU A 15 -11.83 -23.74 26.49
N LEU A 16 -10.53 -23.94 26.26
CA LEU A 16 -9.52 -22.90 26.43
C LEU A 16 -9.68 -21.90 25.28
N ALA A 17 -10.37 -20.80 25.55
CA ALA A 17 -10.42 -19.66 24.66
C ALA A 17 -9.04 -19.00 24.63
N VAL A 18 -8.33 -19.14 23.51
CA VAL A 18 -7.17 -18.31 23.18
C VAL A 18 -7.73 -16.94 22.78
N ALA A 19 -7.68 -15.97 23.70
CA ALA A 19 -7.99 -14.59 23.37
C ALA A 19 -6.84 -14.00 22.54
N PRO A 20 -7.10 -13.34 21.40
CA PRO A 20 -6.06 -12.60 20.71
C PRO A 20 -5.71 -11.35 21.53
N LEU A 21 -4.45 -11.26 21.96
CA LEU A 21 -3.87 -10.04 22.48
C LEU A 21 -3.72 -9.03 21.33
N ALA A 22 -4.81 -8.34 21.00
CA ALA A 22 -4.75 -7.12 20.21
C ALA A 22 -4.28 -6.00 21.14
N TYR A 23 -2.97 -5.89 21.35
CA TYR A 23 -2.39 -4.68 21.92
C TYR A 23 -2.31 -3.63 20.81
N ALA A 24 -3.42 -2.93 20.60
CA ALA A 24 -3.38 -1.64 19.95
C ALA A 24 -2.66 -0.69 20.93
N GLU A 25 -1.47 -0.19 20.57
CA GLU A 25 -0.93 1.01 21.21
C GLU A 25 -1.99 2.10 21.09
N SER A 26 -2.59 2.47 22.22
CA SER A 26 -3.76 3.35 22.34
C SER A 26 -3.43 4.83 22.08
N GLY A 27 -2.74 5.12 20.97
CA GLY A 27 -2.33 6.47 20.59
C GLY A 27 -2.01 6.65 19.10
N CYS A 28 -1.89 5.58 18.31
CA CYS A 28 -1.69 5.69 16.87
C CYS A 28 -3.03 5.79 16.15
N LEU A 29 -3.65 6.96 16.19
CA LEU A 29 -4.79 7.25 15.31
C LEU A 29 -4.27 7.48 13.90
N LEU A 30 -4.79 6.70 12.97
CA LEU A 30 -4.40 6.74 11.57
C LEU A 30 -5.58 7.23 10.74
N ASP A 31 -5.34 8.29 9.98
CA ASP A 31 -6.26 8.79 8.98
C ASP A 31 -6.09 7.96 7.70
N LEU A 32 -6.40 6.66 7.77
CA LEU A 32 -6.42 5.75 6.63
C LEU A 32 -7.78 5.07 6.57
N GLY A 33 -8.35 5.00 5.36
CA GLY A 33 -9.61 4.30 5.13
C GLY A 33 -9.66 3.64 3.76
N HIS A 34 -10.60 2.73 3.60
CA HIS A 34 -10.79 1.98 2.37
C HIS A 34 -11.39 2.83 1.24
N GLY A 35 -10.93 2.56 0.02
CA GLY A 35 -11.44 3.18 -1.19
C GLY A 35 -10.90 4.60 -1.44
N TRP A 36 -11.68 5.35 -2.22
CA TRP A 36 -11.41 6.74 -2.56
C TRP A 36 -12.24 7.67 -1.66
N PRO A 37 -11.66 8.79 -1.17
CA PRO A 37 -12.47 9.81 -0.53
C PRO A 37 -13.57 10.32 -1.48
N PRO A 38 -14.81 10.48 -1.02
CA PRO A 38 -15.94 10.82 -1.88
C PRO A 38 -15.77 12.16 -2.64
N ALA A 39 -14.94 13.08 -2.12
CA ALA A 39 -14.71 14.40 -2.71
C ALA A 39 -13.46 14.50 -3.62
N THR A 40 -12.67 13.45 -3.80
CA THR A 40 -11.46 13.48 -4.66
C THR A 40 -11.75 13.34 -6.16
N GLN A 41 -13.02 13.16 -6.55
CA GLN A 41 -13.43 12.83 -7.93
C GLN A 41 -12.56 11.67 -8.48
N ASN A 42 -12.17 11.74 -9.75
CA ASN A 42 -11.31 10.78 -10.44
C ASN A 42 -9.81 11.16 -10.42
N HIS A 43 -9.36 12.16 -9.64
CA HIS A 43 -7.97 12.63 -9.66
C HIS A 43 -6.98 11.51 -9.36
N GLY A 44 -7.17 10.79 -8.27
CA GLY A 44 -6.17 9.82 -7.88
C GLY A 44 -6.17 8.56 -8.76
N SER A 45 -7.33 8.11 -9.27
CA SER A 45 -7.39 7.07 -10.31
C SER A 45 -6.64 7.50 -11.58
N ALA A 46 -6.81 8.76 -11.99
CA ALA A 46 -6.09 9.30 -13.15
C ALA A 46 -4.57 9.32 -12.96
N VAL A 47 -4.09 9.55 -11.73
CA VAL A 47 -2.66 9.48 -11.40
C VAL A 47 -2.19 8.02 -11.39
N GLU A 48 -2.97 7.08 -10.83
CA GLU A 48 -2.67 5.65 -10.88
C GLU A 48 -2.52 5.17 -12.33
N GLU A 49 -3.50 5.47 -13.18
CA GLU A 49 -3.52 5.09 -14.59
C GLU A 49 -2.34 5.70 -15.36
N LEU A 50 -2.06 6.99 -15.14
CA LEU A 50 -0.92 7.68 -15.75
C LEU A 50 0.41 7.00 -15.39
N PHE A 51 0.60 6.60 -14.13
CA PHE A 51 1.86 6.01 -13.66
C PHE A 51 1.99 4.53 -14.01
N ALA A 52 0.88 3.81 -14.10
CA ALA A 52 0.85 2.41 -14.48
C ALA A 52 0.97 2.21 -16.01
N ASP A 53 0.79 3.26 -16.82
CA ASP A 53 0.90 3.20 -18.28
C ASP A 53 -0.02 2.12 -18.90
N GLY A 54 -1.23 1.99 -18.33
CA GLY A 54 -2.22 0.98 -18.72
C GLY A 54 -2.02 -0.42 -18.15
N ASP A 55 -0.90 -0.70 -17.45
CA ASP A 55 -0.69 -1.96 -16.73
C ASP A 55 -1.47 -1.98 -15.40
N VAL A 56 -1.57 -3.17 -14.78
CA VAL A 56 -2.10 -3.33 -13.42
C VAL A 56 -0.97 -3.74 -12.47
N PRO A 57 -0.48 -2.82 -11.60
CA PRO A 57 0.51 -3.15 -10.59
C PRO A 57 -0.02 -4.18 -9.59
N ALA A 58 0.85 -5.06 -9.07
CA ALA A 58 0.50 -5.91 -7.93
C ALA A 58 0.38 -5.10 -6.63
N LEU A 59 1.17 -4.04 -6.54
CA LEU A 59 1.26 -3.12 -5.42
C LEU A 59 1.61 -1.74 -5.95
N SER A 60 1.00 -0.69 -5.41
CA SER A 60 1.37 0.69 -5.65
C SER A 60 1.24 1.54 -4.39
N LEU A 61 2.08 2.57 -4.30
CA LEU A 61 1.88 3.72 -3.43
C LEU A 61 2.02 4.99 -4.26
N VAL A 62 0.95 5.79 -4.32
CA VAL A 62 0.91 7.10 -4.96
C VAL A 62 0.84 8.20 -3.91
N ARG A 63 1.63 9.26 -4.11
CA ARG A 63 1.64 10.48 -3.31
C ARG A 63 0.97 11.61 -4.09
N LEU A 64 -0.06 12.20 -3.49
CA LEU A 64 -0.86 13.29 -4.02
C LEU A 64 -0.66 14.53 -3.14
N PRO A 65 0.40 15.32 -3.39
CA PRO A 65 0.65 16.51 -2.59
C PRO A 65 -0.38 17.61 -2.89
N VAL A 66 -0.62 18.49 -1.92
CA VAL A 66 -1.50 19.67 -2.09
C VAL A 66 -1.02 20.60 -3.19
N ARG A 67 0.30 20.64 -3.44
CA ARG A 67 0.96 21.40 -4.51
C ARG A 67 2.18 20.63 -5.00
N GLY A 68 2.58 20.87 -6.24
CA GLY A 68 3.74 20.22 -6.84
C GLY A 68 3.34 19.04 -7.73
N LYS A 69 4.27 18.11 -7.91
CA LYS A 69 4.12 16.97 -8.82
C LYS A 69 3.73 15.73 -8.04
N GLU A 70 2.77 14.98 -8.56
CA GLU A 70 2.43 13.66 -8.06
C GLU A 70 3.56 12.68 -8.35
N SER A 71 3.71 11.67 -7.51
CA SER A 71 4.71 10.61 -7.68
C SER A 71 4.23 9.29 -7.12
N GLY A 72 4.83 8.19 -7.55
CA GLY A 72 4.49 6.88 -7.04
C GLY A 72 5.56 5.82 -7.28
N VAL A 73 5.40 4.71 -6.56
CA VAL A 73 6.13 3.47 -6.78
C VAL A 73 5.15 2.33 -7.00
N MET A 74 5.51 1.42 -7.89
CA MET A 74 4.69 0.30 -8.31
C MET A 74 5.54 -0.95 -8.44
N LEU A 75 4.99 -2.06 -7.97
CA LEU A 75 5.53 -3.40 -8.21
C LEU A 75 4.77 -4.04 -9.36
N MET A 76 5.46 -4.25 -10.47
CA MET A 76 4.89 -4.80 -11.70
C MET A 76 5.10 -6.31 -11.75
N ARG A 77 4.02 -7.05 -12.03
CA ARG A 77 4.10 -8.49 -12.27
C ARG A 77 4.83 -8.74 -13.60
N PRO A 78 5.58 -9.85 -13.72
CA PRO A 78 6.09 -10.26 -15.01
C PRO A 78 4.93 -10.48 -16.00
N VAL A 79 5.02 -9.89 -17.19
CA VAL A 79 4.05 -10.05 -18.29
C VAL A 79 4.73 -10.67 -19.52
N GLY A 80 3.97 -11.44 -20.31
CA GLY A 80 4.38 -11.86 -21.66
C GLY A 80 5.69 -12.64 -21.75
N GLY A 81 5.87 -13.70 -20.95
CA GLY A 81 7.07 -14.54 -21.00
C GLY A 81 8.31 -13.97 -20.29
N ASN A 82 8.23 -12.73 -19.80
CA ASN A 82 9.18 -12.22 -18.82
C ASN A 82 8.98 -12.97 -17.48
N THR A 83 10.08 -13.27 -16.78
CA THR A 83 10.07 -13.94 -15.47
C THR A 83 10.44 -13.00 -14.33
N ALA A 84 10.92 -11.81 -14.64
CA ALA A 84 11.41 -10.86 -13.66
C ALA A 84 10.32 -9.89 -13.24
N TRP A 85 10.12 -9.79 -11.92
CA TRP A 85 9.39 -8.69 -11.31
C TRP A 85 10.13 -7.37 -11.60
N ALA A 86 9.37 -6.29 -11.77
CA ALA A 86 9.94 -4.97 -11.97
C ALA A 86 9.43 -3.99 -10.90
N LEU A 87 10.35 -3.15 -10.42
CA LEU A 87 10.02 -1.99 -9.62
C LEU A 87 10.00 -0.76 -10.52
N ARG A 88 8.83 -0.13 -10.61
CA ARG A 88 8.62 1.12 -11.35
C ARG A 88 8.48 2.28 -10.36
N SER A 89 9.23 3.36 -10.59
CA SER A 89 9.01 4.66 -9.96
C SER A 89 8.59 5.66 -11.03
N ALA A 90 7.52 6.41 -10.76
CA ALA A 90 6.99 7.40 -11.68
C ALA A 90 6.78 8.75 -10.97
N SER A 91 6.92 9.84 -11.72
CA SER A 91 6.50 11.17 -11.29
C SER A 91 5.90 11.94 -12.45
N ALA A 92 4.81 12.65 -12.21
CA ALA A 92 4.15 13.43 -13.24
C ALA A 92 5.09 14.56 -13.73
N SER A 93 5.06 14.86 -15.02
CA SER A 93 5.85 15.96 -15.57
C SER A 93 5.24 17.31 -15.18
N GLU A 94 3.92 17.38 -15.12
CA GLU A 94 3.10 18.46 -14.61
C GLU A 94 2.08 17.91 -13.62
N ARG A 95 1.46 18.81 -12.85
CA ARG A 95 0.39 18.40 -11.94
C ARG A 95 -0.76 17.78 -12.73
N VAL A 96 -1.23 16.61 -12.30
CA VAL A 96 -2.34 15.92 -12.97
C VAL A 96 -3.64 16.70 -12.77
N ASP A 97 -3.95 17.10 -11.54
CA ASP A 97 -5.04 18.01 -11.25
C ASP A 97 -4.68 19.46 -11.60
N SER A 98 -5.17 19.93 -12.75
CA SER A 98 -4.83 21.22 -13.32
C SER A 98 -6.00 22.19 -13.18
N VAL A 99 -5.70 23.39 -12.70
CA VAL A 99 -6.65 24.51 -12.61
C VAL A 99 -6.17 25.64 -13.53
N SER A 100 -7.05 26.15 -14.40
CA SER A 100 -6.77 27.26 -15.30
C SER A 100 -7.85 28.34 -15.23
N THR A 101 -7.44 29.59 -15.44
CA THR A 101 -8.37 30.72 -15.54
C THR A 101 -8.87 30.83 -16.97
N ILE A 102 -10.19 30.92 -17.13
CA ILE A 102 -10.86 31.15 -18.41
C ILE A 102 -11.69 32.43 -18.34
N PRO A 103 -12.04 33.08 -19.47
CA PRO A 103 -13.00 34.18 -19.46
C PRO A 103 -14.30 33.75 -18.77
N GLY A 104 -14.66 34.41 -17.67
CA GLY A 104 -15.87 34.10 -16.91
C GLY A 104 -15.71 33.07 -15.78
N GLY A 105 -14.51 32.55 -15.47
CA GLY A 105 -14.34 31.69 -14.31
C GLY A 105 -13.04 30.88 -14.25
N ILE A 106 -13.12 29.75 -13.55
CA ILE A 106 -12.02 28.79 -13.36
C ILE A 106 -12.44 27.45 -13.97
N SER A 107 -11.54 26.83 -14.72
CA SER A 107 -11.69 25.47 -15.23
C SER A 107 -10.74 24.52 -14.49
N ARG A 108 -11.20 23.29 -14.21
CA ARG A 108 -10.40 22.21 -13.64
C ARG A 108 -10.39 21.03 -14.60
N SER A 109 -9.21 20.47 -14.89
CA SER A 109 -9.04 19.34 -15.80
C SER A 109 -7.98 18.37 -15.28
N LEU A 110 -8.03 17.13 -15.76
CA LEU A 110 -7.00 16.12 -15.49
C LEU A 110 -6.07 15.98 -16.70
N LYS A 111 -4.78 16.22 -16.47
CA LYS A 111 -3.73 16.10 -17.49
C LYS A 111 -3.20 14.67 -17.53
N THR A 112 -3.96 13.74 -18.10
CA THR A 112 -3.59 12.31 -18.19
C THR A 112 -2.86 11.96 -19.50
N ASP A 113 -2.83 12.87 -20.46
CA ASP A 113 -2.13 12.74 -21.75
C ASP A 113 -0.63 13.09 -21.67
N GLN A 114 -0.17 13.57 -20.52
CA GLN A 114 1.24 13.90 -20.30
C GLN A 114 2.12 12.65 -20.22
N SER A 115 3.41 12.77 -20.54
CA SER A 115 4.39 11.71 -20.30
C SER A 115 5.01 11.84 -18.90
N PRO A 116 4.82 10.88 -17.98
CA PRO A 116 5.48 10.91 -16.68
C PRO A 116 6.97 10.57 -16.83
N LYS A 117 7.79 11.02 -15.88
CA LYS A 117 9.16 10.52 -15.74
C LYS A 117 9.11 9.16 -15.06
N VAL A 118 9.55 8.13 -15.77
CA VAL A 118 9.52 6.74 -15.29
C VAL A 118 10.93 6.18 -15.18
N ARG A 119 11.19 5.45 -14.10
CA ARG A 119 12.36 4.57 -13.93
C ARG A 119 11.87 3.18 -13.58
N GLU A 120 12.38 2.18 -14.29
CA GLU A 120 12.05 0.79 -14.04
C GLU A 120 13.32 -0.04 -13.86
N VAL A 121 13.34 -0.89 -12.83
CA VAL A 121 14.48 -1.75 -12.51
C VAL A 121 14.02 -3.16 -12.16
N PRO A 122 14.79 -4.21 -12.47
CA PRO A 122 14.45 -5.58 -12.08
C PRO A 122 14.53 -5.74 -10.56
N MET A 123 13.55 -6.44 -10.00
CA MET A 123 13.46 -6.78 -8.59
C MET A 123 13.55 -8.30 -8.39
N PRO A 124 14.30 -8.80 -7.39
CA PRO A 124 14.33 -10.23 -7.08
C PRO A 124 12.93 -10.75 -6.73
N ALA A 125 12.50 -11.85 -7.38
CA ALA A 125 11.14 -12.36 -7.26
C ALA A 125 10.73 -12.65 -5.80
N ALA A 126 11.59 -13.34 -5.05
CA ALA A 126 11.32 -13.64 -3.63
C ALA A 126 11.14 -12.38 -2.76
N LEU A 127 11.85 -11.29 -3.08
CA LEU A 127 11.68 -10.02 -2.36
C LEU A 127 10.39 -9.30 -2.76
N ALA A 128 10.01 -9.38 -4.05
CA ALA A 128 8.78 -8.79 -4.57
C ALA A 128 7.54 -9.46 -3.96
N GLU A 129 7.53 -10.80 -3.92
CA GLU A 129 6.44 -11.58 -3.32
C GLU A 129 6.33 -11.33 -1.82
N ARG A 130 7.47 -11.27 -1.11
CA ARG A 130 7.48 -10.92 0.31
C ARG A 130 6.96 -9.50 0.55
N LEU A 131 7.39 -8.53 -0.25
CA LEU A 131 6.91 -7.15 -0.16
C LEU A 131 5.38 -7.09 -0.28
N LEU A 132 4.83 -7.77 -1.29
CA LEU A 132 3.40 -7.85 -1.54
C LEU A 132 2.64 -8.42 -0.33
N ASP A 133 3.06 -9.58 0.17
CA ASP A 133 2.44 -10.25 1.32
C ASP A 133 2.52 -9.38 2.60
N THR A 134 3.70 -8.85 2.92
CA THR A 134 3.91 -8.06 4.13
C THR A 134 3.09 -6.76 4.09
N TRP A 135 3.02 -6.08 2.94
CA TRP A 135 2.22 -4.85 2.82
C TRP A 135 0.73 -5.12 2.95
N GLN A 136 0.24 -6.22 2.35
CA GLN A 136 -1.15 -6.64 2.47
C GLN A 136 -1.51 -6.90 3.95
N ARG A 137 -0.69 -7.68 4.66
CA ARG A 137 -0.89 -7.94 6.10
C ARG A 137 -0.83 -6.66 6.93
N ALA A 138 0.11 -5.76 6.64
CA ALA A 138 0.24 -4.50 7.36
C ALA A 138 -1.01 -3.61 7.19
N LEU A 139 -1.51 -3.46 5.97
CA LEU A 139 -2.74 -2.68 5.73
C LEU A 139 -3.96 -3.31 6.40
N GLN A 140 -4.11 -4.64 6.34
CA GLN A 140 -5.19 -5.37 7.03
C GLN A 140 -5.15 -5.22 8.55
N ALA A 141 -3.96 -5.25 9.15
CA ALA A 141 -3.80 -5.09 10.59
C ALA A 141 -4.06 -3.64 11.05
N THR A 142 -3.88 -2.68 10.14
CA THR A 142 -3.83 -1.26 10.49
C THR A 142 -5.11 -0.49 10.14
N VAL A 143 -5.83 -0.90 9.09
CA VAL A 143 -7.06 -0.25 8.63
C VAL A 143 -8.25 -1.14 8.99
N PRO A 144 -9.09 -0.73 9.97
CA PRO A 144 -10.24 -1.52 10.38
C PRO A 144 -11.23 -1.74 9.23
N ALA A 145 -11.81 -2.94 9.18
CA ALA A 145 -12.90 -3.23 8.25
C ALA A 145 -14.07 -2.26 8.50
N GLY A 146 -14.56 -1.64 7.43
CA GLY A 146 -15.64 -0.64 7.49
C GLY A 146 -15.18 0.80 7.70
N SER A 147 -13.88 1.06 7.90
CA SER A 147 -13.33 2.42 7.84
C SER A 147 -13.25 2.87 6.39
N GLU A 148 -14.04 3.89 6.02
CA GLU A 148 -14.00 4.48 4.68
C GLU A 148 -12.99 5.63 4.60
N ALA A 149 -12.39 5.83 3.43
CA ALA A 149 -11.47 6.93 3.20
C ALA A 149 -12.19 8.28 3.33
N VAL A 150 -11.62 9.19 4.12
CA VAL A 150 -12.16 10.53 4.35
C VAL A 150 -11.41 11.55 3.48
N PHE A 151 -12.11 12.61 3.09
CA PHE A 151 -11.47 13.71 2.36
C PHE A 151 -10.62 14.55 3.31
N HIS A 152 -9.39 14.86 2.87
CA HIS A 152 -8.51 15.77 3.57
C HIS A 152 -7.94 16.82 2.62
N ASP A 153 -7.72 18.03 3.13
CA ASP A 153 -7.04 19.13 2.42
C ASP A 153 -5.49 19.00 2.45
N GLY A 154 -4.98 17.87 2.94
CA GLY A 154 -3.55 17.55 3.08
C GLY A 154 -2.98 16.74 1.93
N GLU A 155 -1.70 16.36 2.05
CA GLU A 155 -1.11 15.35 1.17
C GLU A 155 -1.79 14.00 1.41
N LEU A 156 -2.31 13.42 0.33
CA LEU A 156 -2.93 12.11 0.37
C LEU A 156 -1.95 11.05 -0.14
N LEU A 157 -1.92 9.94 0.57
CA LEU A 157 -1.32 8.70 0.16
C LEU A 157 -2.39 7.74 -0.30
N LEU A 158 -2.13 7.05 -1.41
CA LEU A 158 -2.98 6.01 -1.95
C LEU A 158 -2.17 4.72 -2.05
N PHE A 159 -2.58 3.71 -1.29
CA PHE A 159 -2.05 2.37 -1.32
C PHE A 159 -3.00 1.48 -2.11
N THR A 160 -2.47 0.74 -3.08
CA THR A 160 -3.18 -0.35 -3.76
C THR A 160 -2.35 -1.63 -3.61
N VAL A 161 -2.91 -2.67 -3.00
CA VAL A 161 -2.23 -3.96 -2.78
C VAL A 161 -3.24 -5.10 -2.96
N GLY A 162 -3.09 -5.90 -4.02
CA GLY A 162 -4.13 -6.84 -4.41
C GLY A 162 -5.46 -6.12 -4.66
N ASP A 163 -6.53 -6.58 -4.01
CA ASP A 163 -7.86 -5.95 -4.10
C ASP A 163 -8.06 -4.80 -3.08
N GLN A 164 -7.08 -4.55 -2.21
CA GLN A 164 -7.18 -3.49 -1.23
C GLN A 164 -6.77 -2.16 -1.85
N ARG A 165 -7.67 -1.19 -1.72
CA ARG A 165 -7.35 0.23 -1.91
C ARG A 165 -7.55 0.96 -0.60
N VAL A 166 -6.52 1.66 -0.14
CA VAL A 166 -6.51 2.44 1.10
C VAL A 166 -5.99 3.83 0.79
N THR A 167 -6.72 4.85 1.24
CA THR A 167 -6.34 6.26 1.05
C THR A 167 -6.34 6.99 2.38
N GLY A 168 -5.46 7.99 2.51
CA GLY A 168 -5.52 8.91 3.64
C GLY A 168 -4.25 9.74 3.82
N LEU A 169 -4.06 10.33 5.00
CA LEU A 169 -2.88 11.15 5.31
C LEU A 169 -1.65 10.27 5.56
N GLU A 170 -0.45 10.86 5.47
CA GLU A 170 0.80 10.17 5.80
C GLU A 170 0.80 9.68 7.26
N PRO A 171 0.90 8.35 7.51
CA PRO A 171 0.96 7.79 8.85
C PRO A 171 2.19 8.25 9.63
N SER A 172 1.98 8.77 10.84
CA SER A 172 3.06 9.25 11.72
C SER A 172 3.64 8.17 12.64
N CYS A 173 2.96 7.02 12.75
CA CYS A 173 3.26 5.94 13.69
C CYS A 173 2.84 4.55 13.15
N GLY A 174 3.25 3.51 13.90
CA GLY A 174 2.82 2.12 13.67
C GLY A 174 3.30 1.49 12.35
N PRO A 175 2.77 0.29 12.03
CA PRO A 175 3.11 -0.46 10.82
C PRO A 175 2.90 0.33 9.52
N ALA A 176 1.85 1.16 9.44
CA ALA A 176 1.59 1.96 8.24
C ALA A 176 2.67 3.01 7.94
N ARG A 177 3.33 3.57 8.98
CA ARG A 177 4.50 4.45 8.77
C ARG A 177 5.66 3.72 8.10
N MET A 178 5.83 2.44 8.41
CA MET A 178 6.88 1.62 7.79
C MET A 178 6.64 1.41 6.30
N LEU A 179 5.39 1.33 5.85
CA LEU A 179 5.06 1.24 4.42
C LEU A 179 5.56 2.47 3.66
N VAL A 180 5.36 3.67 4.21
CA VAL A 180 5.88 4.92 3.62
C VAL A 180 7.41 4.91 3.58
N ARG A 181 8.08 4.50 4.66
CA ARG A 181 9.55 4.38 4.68
C ARG A 181 10.07 3.38 3.65
N GLN A 182 9.40 2.24 3.51
CA GLN A 182 9.73 1.23 2.52
C GLN A 182 9.51 1.74 1.10
N SER A 183 8.49 2.57 0.85
CA SER A 183 8.32 3.26 -0.43
C SER A 183 9.51 4.15 -0.80
N LEU A 184 10.10 4.84 0.17
CA LEU A 184 11.28 5.68 -0.07
C LEU A 184 12.49 4.82 -0.43
N LEU A 185 12.68 3.68 0.23
CA LEU A 185 13.71 2.70 -0.14
C LEU A 185 13.51 2.15 -1.56
N LEU A 186 12.26 1.95 -1.98
CA LEU A 186 11.92 1.53 -3.35
C LEU A 186 12.27 2.65 -4.36
N ILE A 187 11.90 3.90 -4.09
CA ILE A 187 12.29 5.05 -4.94
C ILE A 187 13.82 5.11 -5.06
N GLU A 188 14.54 5.05 -3.93
CA GLU A 188 16.02 5.06 -3.92
C GLU A 188 16.60 3.89 -4.72
N ALA A 189 16.00 2.70 -4.64
CA ALA A 189 16.45 1.54 -5.39
C ALA A 189 16.27 1.71 -6.90
N SER A 190 15.18 2.36 -7.32
CA SER A 190 14.91 2.67 -8.73
C SER A 190 15.93 3.65 -9.34
N ASP A 191 16.48 4.56 -8.53
CA ASP A 191 17.47 5.56 -8.97
C ASP A 191 18.93 5.06 -8.78
N THR A 192 19.11 3.95 -8.08
CA THR A 192 20.43 3.38 -7.79
C THR A 192 20.99 2.61 -8.99
N LYS A 193 22.26 2.87 -9.32
CA LYS A 193 23.04 2.10 -10.31
C LYS A 193 23.01 0.60 -9.99
N GLU A 194 22.93 -0.24 -11.02
CA GLU A 194 22.76 -1.69 -10.91
C GLU A 194 23.74 -2.36 -9.92
N LYS A 195 25.04 -2.06 -10.02
CA LYS A 195 26.08 -2.63 -9.13
C LYS A 195 25.85 -2.36 -7.64
N ASN A 196 25.10 -1.31 -7.30
CA ASN A 196 24.79 -0.92 -5.92
C ASN A 196 23.39 -1.37 -5.49
N ARG A 197 22.55 -1.84 -6.42
CA ARG A 197 21.14 -2.14 -6.16
C ARG A 197 20.96 -3.32 -5.22
N GLY A 198 21.88 -4.29 -5.25
CA GLY A 198 21.90 -5.39 -4.28
C GLY A 198 21.97 -4.93 -2.83
N LYS A 199 22.62 -3.79 -2.53
CA LYS A 199 22.58 -3.19 -1.18
C LYS A 199 21.18 -2.68 -0.85
N ARG A 200 20.53 -1.98 -1.78
CA ARG A 200 19.17 -1.44 -1.60
C ARG A 200 18.14 -2.54 -1.35
N TRP A 201 18.28 -3.68 -2.02
CA TRP A 201 17.45 -4.86 -1.77
C TRP A 201 17.64 -5.44 -0.37
N ARG A 202 18.87 -5.45 0.16
CA ARG A 202 19.12 -5.84 1.55
C ARG A 202 18.55 -4.84 2.55
N ASP A 203 18.70 -3.54 2.29
CA ASP A 203 18.14 -2.48 3.13
C ASP A 203 16.59 -2.61 3.20
N LEU A 204 15.93 -2.90 2.05
CA LEU A 204 14.50 -3.17 2.00
C LEU A 204 14.12 -4.44 2.76
N ALA A 205 14.86 -5.54 2.57
CA ALA A 205 14.59 -6.80 3.28
C ALA A 205 14.66 -6.62 4.81
N GLN A 206 15.67 -5.90 5.31
CA GLN A 206 15.77 -5.58 6.74
C GLN A 206 14.62 -4.69 7.23
N SER A 207 14.12 -3.78 6.38
CA SER A 207 12.95 -2.97 6.69
C SER A 207 11.68 -3.82 6.77
N LEU A 208 11.56 -4.86 5.93
CA LEU A 208 10.47 -5.84 6.00
C LEU A 208 10.57 -6.72 7.26
N ASP A 209 11.78 -7.15 7.65
CA ASP A 209 11.99 -7.89 8.90
C ASP A 209 11.50 -7.09 10.11
N LYS A 210 11.78 -5.79 10.15
CA LYS A 210 11.29 -4.90 11.21
C LYS A 210 9.77 -4.81 11.22
N LEU A 211 9.16 -4.63 10.05
CA LEU A 211 7.70 -4.57 9.93
C LEU A 211 7.04 -5.89 10.38
N ASP A 212 7.62 -7.04 10.01
CA ASP A 212 7.14 -8.33 10.48
C ASP A 212 7.24 -8.47 12.01
N GLY A 213 8.30 -7.92 12.64
CA GLY A 213 8.43 -7.81 14.09
C GLY A 213 7.31 -6.99 14.73
N GLN A 214 7.02 -5.80 14.19
CA GLN A 214 5.92 -4.94 14.66
C GLN A 214 4.57 -5.66 14.58
N LEU A 215 4.31 -6.34 13.47
CA LEU A 215 3.05 -7.08 13.25
C LEU A 215 2.93 -8.30 14.17
N ALA A 216 4.04 -8.89 14.59
CA ALA A 216 4.07 -9.99 15.55
C ALA A 216 3.99 -9.53 17.02
N GLY A 217 4.06 -8.22 17.29
CA GLY A 217 4.15 -7.68 18.64
C GLY A 217 5.50 -7.96 19.32
N VAL A 218 6.55 -8.17 18.52
CA VAL A 218 7.92 -8.43 18.97
C VAL A 218 8.76 -7.20 18.58
N ASP A 219 8.54 -6.09 19.28
CA ASP A 219 9.36 -4.87 19.19
C ASP A 219 10.12 -4.64 20.50
#